data_AF-A0A2C9T4B6-F1
#
_entry.id   AF-A0A2C9T4B6-F1
#
_cell.length_a   1.000
_cell.length_b   1.000
_cell.length_c   1.000
_cell.angle_alpha   90.00
_cell.angle_beta   90.00
_cell.angle_gamma   90.00
#
_symmetry.space_group_name_H-M   'P 1'
#
loop_
_entity.id
_entity.type
_entity.pdbx_description
1 polymer ?
#
loop_
_entity_poly.entity_id
_entity_poly.type
_entity_poly.pdbx_seq_one_letter_code
_entity_poly.pdbx_strand_id
1 'polypeptide(L)' 'MDLIPIAGVPWPRYKLVALALGLLVFAVVGVVTFDPAPAVLLGAATATVVWLAFGLRRR' A
#
# COMPACT_ATOMS: atom_id res chain seq x y z
N MET A 1 -15.79 12.38 0.90
CA MET A 1 -14.53 11.60 1.03
C MET A 1 -14.94 10.14 1.08
N ASP A 2 -14.94 9.51 -0.08
CA ASP A 2 -15.83 8.39 -0.33
C ASP A 2 -15.29 7.13 0.36
N LEU A 3 -16.09 6.60 1.29
CA LEU A 3 -15.83 5.30 1.89
C LEU A 3 -16.16 4.24 0.85
N ILE A 4 -15.26 3.30 0.66
CA ILE A 4 -15.41 2.25 -0.33
C ILE A 4 -15.76 0.97 0.44
N PRO A 5 -16.94 0.38 0.21
CA PRO A 5 -17.31 -0.87 0.86
C PRO A 5 -16.42 -1.99 0.32
N ILE A 6 -15.62 -2.59 1.18
CA ILE A 6 -14.74 -3.71 0.84
C ILE A 6 -15.05 -4.83 1.83
N ALA A 7 -15.53 -5.98 1.33
CA ALA A 7 -15.91 -7.13 2.15
C ALA A 7 -16.84 -6.75 3.33
N GLY A 8 -17.81 -5.86 3.08
CA GLY A 8 -18.75 -5.37 4.11
C GLY A 8 -18.18 -4.34 5.09
N VAL A 9 -16.89 -4.00 5.00
CA VAL A 9 -16.25 -3.00 5.86
C VAL A 9 -16.07 -1.69 5.07
N PRO A 10 -16.50 -0.53 5.60
CA PRO A 10 -16.26 0.75 4.94
C PRO A 10 -14.77 1.13 5.07
N TRP A 11 -14.05 1.06 3.95
CA TRP A 11 -12.64 1.42 3.90
C TRP A 11 -12.45 2.88 3.48
N PRO A 12 -11.55 3.63 4.14
CA PRO A 12 -11.08 4.90 3.61
C PRO A 12 -10.30 4.70 2.30
N ARG A 13 -10.58 5.54 1.29
CA ARG A 13 -9.89 5.50 -0.02
C ARG A 13 -8.36 5.46 0.06
N TYR A 14 -7.76 6.09 1.07
CA TYR A 14 -6.29 6.14 1.21
C TYR A 14 -5.68 4.75 1.41
N LYS A 15 -6.42 3.78 1.97
CA LYS A 15 -5.92 2.41 2.15
C LYS A 15 -5.73 1.72 0.80
N LEU A 16 -6.61 1.99 -0.16
CA LEU A 16 -6.45 1.50 -1.53
C LEU A 16 -5.25 2.12 -2.23
N VAL A 17 -5.04 3.44 -2.03
CA VAL A 17 -3.85 4.12 -2.56
C VAL A 17 -2.57 3.53 -1.98
N ALA A 18 -2.55 3.26 -0.67
CA ALA A 18 -1.42 2.61 0.00
C ALA A 18 -1.11 1.23 -0.58
N LEU A 19 -2.14 0.40 -0.79
CA LEU A 19 -1.98 -0.93 -1.41
C LEU A 19 -1.50 -0.83 -2.86
N ALA A 20 -2.07 0.08 -3.66
CA ALA A 20 -1.67 0.28 -5.05
C ALA A 20 -0.19 0.69 -5.16
N LEU A 21 0.26 1.62 -4.30
CA LEU A 21 1.66 2.04 -4.26
C LEU A 21 2.59 0.92 -3.77
N GLY A 22 2.19 0.15 -2.76
CA GLY A 22 2.95 -1.01 -2.30
C GLY A 22 3.10 -2.08 -3.38
N LEU A 23 2.03 -2.37 -4.14
CA LEU A 23 2.05 -3.30 -5.26
C LEU A 23 2.93 -2.79 -6.40
N LEU A 24 2.89 -1.49 -6.69
CA LEU A 24 3.76 -0.85 -7.69
C LEU A 24 5.23 -0.99 -7.30
N VAL A 25 5.59 -0.70 -6.04
CA VAL A 25 6.97 -0.86 -5.56
C VAL A 25 7.41 -2.32 -5.59
N PHE A 26 6.54 -3.25 -5.17
CA PHE A 26 6.80 -4.68 -5.28
C PHE A 26 7.13 -5.08 -6.73
N ALA A 27 6.30 -4.66 -7.69
CA ALA A 27 6.50 -4.98 -9.11
C ALA A 27 7.79 -4.37 -9.66
N VAL A 28 8.05 -3.08 -9.39
CA VAL A 28 9.26 -2.40 -9.86
C VAL A 28 10.51 -3.04 -9.27
N VAL A 29 10.55 -3.27 -7.96
CA VAL A 29 11.70 -3.91 -7.30
C VAL A 29 11.89 -5.32 -7.84
N GLY A 30 10.84 -6.12 -7.91
CA GLY A 30 10.93 -7.50 -8.41
C GLY A 30 11.43 -7.58 -9.86
N VAL A 31 11.01 -6.67 -10.74
CA VAL A 31 11.50 -6.61 -12.13
C VAL A 31 12.96 -6.15 -12.21
N VAL A 32 13.36 -5.18 -11.38
CA VAL A 32 14.72 -4.65 -11.41
C VAL A 32 15.74 -5.60 -10.78
N THR A 33 15.36 -6.28 -9.69
CA THR A 33 16.27 -7.14 -8.92
C THR A 33 16.19 -8.61 -9.30
N PHE A 34 15.09 -9.07 -9.91
CA PHE A 34 14.76 -10.48 -10.09
C PHE A 34 14.83 -11.31 -8.79
N ASP A 35 14.60 -10.66 -7.63
CA ASP A 35 14.65 -11.28 -6.31
C ASP A 35 13.36 -11.00 -5.51
N PRO A 36 12.64 -12.04 -5.07
CA PRO A 36 11.41 -11.87 -4.30
C PRO A 36 11.65 -11.25 -2.90
N ALA A 37 12.81 -11.45 -2.28
CA ALA A 37 13.07 -11.00 -0.91
C ALA A 37 12.97 -9.47 -0.76
N PRO A 38 13.74 -8.64 -1.49
CA PRO A 38 13.62 -7.19 -1.40
C PRO A 38 12.28 -6.68 -1.96
N ALA A 39 11.70 -7.37 -2.94
CA ALA A 39 10.43 -6.96 -3.54
C ALA A 39 9.29 -6.97 -2.53
N VAL A 40 9.12 -8.09 -1.80
CA VAL A 40 8.06 -8.23 -0.78
C VAL A 40 8.26 -7.22 0.34
N LEU A 41 9.49 -7.08 0.85
CA LEU A 41 9.79 -6.19 1.96
C LEU A 41 9.56 -4.71 1.61
N LEU A 42 10.07 -4.24 0.46
CA LEU A 42 9.92 -2.84 0.05
C LEU A 42 8.47 -2.51 -0.33
N GLY A 43 7.75 -3.43 -0.98
CA GLY A 43 6.33 -3.25 -1.26
C GLY A 43 5.48 -3.14 0.01
N ALA A 44 5.68 -4.06 0.96
CA ALA A 44 4.97 -4.04 2.25
C ALA A 44 5.33 -2.82 3.11
N ALA A 45 6.61 -2.42 3.14
CA ALA A 45 7.07 -1.22 3.83
C ALA A 45 6.41 0.03 3.23
N THR A 46 6.35 0.14 1.90
CA THR A 46 5.71 1.26 1.21
C THR A 46 4.23 1.36 1.57
N ALA A 47 3.48 0.26 1.48
CA ALA A 47 2.07 0.25 1.85
C ALA A 47 1.84 0.68 3.30
N THR A 48 2.68 0.17 4.22
CA THR A 48 2.62 0.51 5.64
C THR A 48 2.88 2.01 5.88
N VAL A 49 3.95 2.56 5.29
CA VAL A 49 4.31 3.98 5.45
C VAL A 49 3.23 4.88 4.89
N VAL A 50 2.71 4.60 3.70
CA VAL A 50 1.65 5.41 3.08
C VAL A 50 0.38 5.37 3.91
N TRP A 51 -0.04 4.18 4.35
CA TRP A 51 -1.20 4.03 5.22
C TRP A 51 -1.03 4.85 6.52
N LEU A 52 0.09 4.68 7.22
CA LEU A 52 0.36 5.39 8.47
C LEU A 52 0.41 6.91 8.25
N ALA A 53 1.06 7.39 7.19
CA ALA A 53 1.15 8.82 6.89
C ALA A 53 -0.23 9.46 6.71
N PHE A 54 -1.13 8.81 5.95
CA PHE A 54 -2.50 9.30 5.77
C PHE A 54 -3.38 9.08 7.02
N GLY A 55 -3.17 7.99 7.75
CA GLY A 55 -3.89 7.69 8.99
C GLY A 55 -3.57 8.66 10.11
N LEU A 56 -2.29 9.04 10.25
CA LEU A 56 -1.81 9.99 11.26
C LEU A 56 -2.27 11.42 10.95
N ARG A 57 -2.28 11.83 9.67
CA ARG A 57 -2.84 13.13 9.26
C ARG A 57 -4.35 13.26 9.45
N ARG A 58 -5.05 12.15 9.68
CA ARG A 58 -6.51 12.10 9.86
C ARG A 58 -6.93 12.15 11.35
N ARG A 59 -5.98 12.06 12.29
CA ARG A 59 -6.27 12.37 13.69
C ARG A 59 -6.42 13.87 13.87
#